data_AF-T1CKG1-F1
#
_entry.id   AF-T1CKG1-F1
#
_cell.length_a   1.000
_cell.length_b   1.000
_cell.length_c   1.000
_cell.angle_alpha   90.00
_cell.angle_beta   90.00
_cell.angle_gamma   90.00
#
_symmetry.space_group_name_H-M   'P 1'
#
loop_
_entity.id
_entity.type
_entity.pdbx_description
1 polymer ?
#
loop_
_entity_poly.entity_id
_entity_poly.type
_entity_poly.pdbx_seq_one_letter_code
_entity_poly.pdbx_strand_id
1 'polypeptide(L)'
;MEFLSLIRRTVWVVGVFILLWTSLPAPDAAWGSNLSVAPVAQLPELSLKFGSDNGQPSQVAMTVELLLMLTVLSLAPSILIMMTSFTRIIVVLSFLRQAMGTAQVPPNQVMIGLSLFLTFFIMAPVYKTMDDTAITPYLEKRMAPDVALTEAMKPVRSFMMRQVRKKDLALFMKIGHLPATVKSPDD
;
A
#
# COMPACT_ATOMS: atom_id res chain seq x y z
N MET A 1 10.21 18.55 -38.05
CA MET A 1 11.63 18.15 -37.92
C MET A 1 12.09 18.03 -36.46
N GLU A 2 11.46 18.74 -35.50
CA GLU A 2 11.72 18.65 -34.05
C GLU A 2 11.43 17.28 -33.39
N PHE A 3 10.47 16.51 -33.89
CA PHE A 3 10.06 15.25 -33.26
C PHE A 3 11.10 14.12 -33.44
N LEU A 4 11.80 14.11 -34.58
CA LEU A 4 12.89 13.15 -34.83
C LEU A 4 14.14 13.46 -34.00
N SER A 5 14.42 14.74 -33.71
CA SER A 5 15.57 15.12 -32.86
C SER A 5 15.33 14.76 -31.39
N LEU A 6 14.06 14.78 -30.94
CA LEU A 6 13.68 14.35 -29.59
C LEU A 6 13.89 12.85 -29.39
N ILE A 7 13.45 12.01 -30.35
CA ILE A 7 13.64 10.55 -30.29
C ILE A 7 15.13 10.21 -30.31
N ARG A 8 15.91 10.89 -31.17
CA ARG A 8 17.36 10.65 -31.25
C ARG A 8 18.10 11.07 -29.97
N ARG A 9 17.67 12.14 -29.29
CA ARG A 9 18.18 12.53 -27.95
C ARG A 9 17.81 11.49 -26.89
N THR A 10 16.57 11.01 -26.87
CA THR A 10 16.13 10.02 -25.88
C THR A 10 16.86 8.68 -26.04
N VAL A 11 17.03 8.19 -27.28
CA VAL A 11 17.78 6.95 -27.54
C VAL A 11 19.25 7.09 -27.13
N TRP A 12 19.87 8.25 -27.37
CA TRP A 12 21.25 8.50 -26.99
C TRP A 12 21.42 8.62 -25.46
N VAL A 13 20.50 9.30 -24.77
CA VAL A 13 20.50 9.40 -23.30
C VAL A 13 20.29 8.04 -22.64
N VAL A 14 19.37 7.22 -23.15
CA VAL A 14 19.14 5.85 -22.64
C VAL A 14 20.36 4.96 -22.90
N GLY A 15 20.98 5.07 -24.08
CA GLY A 15 22.21 4.33 -24.40
C GLY A 15 23.39 4.72 -23.50
N VAL A 16 23.58 6.01 -23.22
CA VAL A 16 24.60 6.49 -22.29
C VAL A 16 24.30 6.05 -20.85
N PHE A 17 23.03 6.04 -20.43
CA PHE A 17 22.65 5.59 -19.08
C PHE A 17 22.88 4.08 -18.90
N ILE A 18 22.61 3.27 -19.93
CA ILE A 18 22.91 1.83 -19.92
C ILE A 18 24.42 1.59 -19.89
N LEU A 19 25.19 2.33 -20.69
CA LEU A 19 26.67 2.25 -20.68
C LEU A 19 27.25 2.66 -19.32
N LEU A 20 26.72 3.73 -18.71
CA LEU A 20 27.12 4.18 -17.39
C LEU A 20 26.80 3.13 -16.32
N TRP A 21 25.61 2.51 -16.40
CA TRP A 21 25.19 1.42 -15.52
C TRP A 21 26.10 0.19 -15.63
N THR A 22 26.56 -0.14 -16.83
CA THR A 22 27.48 -1.28 -17.04
C THR A 22 28.92 -1.01 -16.63
N SER A 23 29.29 0.26 -16.42
CA SER A 23 30.65 0.67 -16.04
C SER A 23 30.86 0.75 -14.53
N LEU A 24 29.80 0.64 -13.72
CA LEU A 24 29.97 0.45 -12.29
C LEU A 24 30.55 -0.95 -12.03
N PRO A 25 31.56 -1.08 -11.14
CA PRO A 25 32.05 -2.37 -10.72
C PRO A 25 30.87 -3.19 -10.23
N ALA A 26 30.67 -4.36 -10.84
CA ALA A 26 29.69 -5.30 -10.33
C ALA A 26 30.04 -5.56 -8.85
N PRO A 27 29.05 -5.66 -7.96
CA PRO A 27 29.28 -6.24 -6.64
C PRO A 27 29.57 -7.72 -6.84
N ASP A 28 30.84 -8.00 -7.14
CA ASP A 28 31.43 -9.33 -7.13
C ASP A 28 31.31 -9.81 -5.68
N ALA A 29 30.54 -10.86 -5.45
CA ALA A 29 30.22 -11.47 -4.15
C ALA A 29 29.13 -10.79 -3.30
N ALA A 30 27.86 -10.97 -3.68
CA ALA A 30 26.73 -10.98 -2.72
C ALA A 30 25.46 -11.72 -3.22
N TRP A 31 25.54 -12.53 -4.28
CA TRP A 31 24.41 -13.33 -4.77
C TRP A 31 24.42 -14.70 -4.09
N GLY A 32 24.32 -14.71 -2.77
CA GLY A 32 24.32 -15.92 -1.96
C GLY A 32 24.40 -15.59 -0.48
N SER A 33 23.28 -15.74 0.22
CA SER A 33 23.16 -15.81 1.69
C SER A 33 23.19 -14.53 2.54
N ASN A 34 22.77 -13.39 2.01
CA ASN A 34 22.47 -12.22 2.83
C ASN A 34 21.14 -11.60 2.40
N LEU A 35 20.07 -11.97 3.11
CA LEU A 35 18.93 -11.07 3.32
C LEU A 35 19.49 -9.84 4.04
N SER A 36 20.08 -8.91 3.29
CA SER A 36 20.21 -7.54 3.75
C SER A 36 18.79 -7.04 3.87
N VAL A 37 18.24 -7.13 5.09
CA VAL A 37 17.31 -6.13 5.57
C VAL A 37 17.90 -4.80 5.11
N ALA A 38 17.15 -4.02 4.32
CA ALA A 38 17.57 -2.67 3.97
C ALA A 38 18.08 -2.02 5.27
N PRO A 39 19.24 -1.34 5.27
CA PRO A 39 19.72 -0.69 6.49
C PRO A 39 18.55 0.17 6.96
N VAL A 40 17.99 -0.22 8.11
CA VAL A 40 16.98 0.56 8.78
C VAL A 40 17.64 1.93 8.85
N ALA A 41 17.10 2.91 8.13
CA ALA A 41 17.57 4.28 8.23
C ALA A 41 17.77 4.50 9.72
N GLN A 42 19.00 4.83 10.14
CA GLN A 42 19.32 5.01 11.56
C GLN A 42 18.34 6.08 12.04
N LEU A 43 17.22 5.61 12.58
CA LEU A 43 16.22 6.44 13.20
C LEU A 43 17.00 7.15 14.28
N PRO A 44 16.92 8.49 14.37
CA PRO A 44 17.45 9.20 15.53
C PRO A 44 17.05 8.41 16.76
N GLU A 45 18.02 8.07 17.61
CA GLU A 45 17.85 7.18 18.74
C GLU A 45 16.70 7.70 19.62
N LEU A 46 15.48 7.21 19.34
CA LEU A 46 14.28 7.50 20.10
C LEU A 46 14.42 6.70 21.37
N SER A 47 15.25 7.22 22.28
CA SER A 47 15.40 6.71 23.64
C SER A 47 14.09 6.96 24.37
N LEU A 48 13.17 6.00 24.25
CA LEU A 48 11.95 5.95 25.05
C LEU A 48 12.37 5.63 26.50
N LYS A 49 12.78 6.67 27.22
CA LYS A 49 13.11 6.60 28.65
C LYS A 49 11.82 6.42 29.44
N PHE A 50 11.44 5.17 29.67
CA PHE A 50 10.40 4.80 30.61
C PHE A 50 10.99 4.77 32.02
N GLY A 51 10.99 5.89 32.73
CA GLY A 51 11.40 5.89 34.14
C GLY A 51 11.80 7.24 34.72
N SER A 52 10.85 7.84 35.44
CA SER A 52 11.03 8.64 36.65
C SER A 52 11.96 9.87 36.60
N ASP A 53 11.39 11.01 36.22
CA ASP A 53 11.58 12.20 37.05
C ASP A 53 10.29 13.04 37.03
N ASN A 54 9.62 13.09 38.19
CA ASN A 54 8.45 13.94 38.49
C ASN A 54 7.16 13.71 37.68
N GLY A 55 6.42 12.65 38.04
CA GLY A 55 4.95 12.57 38.20
C GLY A 55 4.00 13.52 37.44
N GLN A 56 4.35 13.98 36.24
CA GLN A 56 3.51 14.82 35.42
C GLN A 56 2.68 13.90 34.51
N PRO A 57 1.36 13.75 34.75
CA PRO A 57 0.50 12.90 33.93
C PRO A 57 0.52 13.25 32.43
N SER A 58 0.97 14.45 32.07
CA SER A 58 1.14 14.92 30.69
C SER A 58 2.22 14.17 29.88
N GLN A 59 3.39 13.87 30.45
CA GLN A 59 4.47 13.20 29.69
C GLN A 59 4.18 11.72 29.44
N VAL A 60 3.52 11.05 30.40
CA VAL A 60 3.07 9.66 30.23
C VAL A 60 1.99 9.60 29.14
N ALA A 61 1.05 10.56 29.10
CA ALA A 61 0.02 10.63 28.07
C ALA A 61 0.62 10.78 26.65
N MET A 62 1.57 11.70 26.46
CA MET A 62 2.25 11.91 25.17
C MET A 62 3.02 10.67 24.70
N THR A 63 3.69 9.97 25.62
CA THR A 63 4.45 8.74 25.30
C THR A 63 3.52 7.60 24.89
N VAL A 64 2.39 7.44 25.59
CA VAL A 64 1.37 6.43 25.26
C VAL A 64 0.67 6.77 23.93
N GLU A 65 0.36 8.04 23.67
CA GLU A 65 -0.22 8.50 22.41
C GLU A 65 0.70 8.21 21.21
N LEU A 66 2.00 8.52 21.35
CA LEU A 66 3.00 8.20 20.32
C LEU A 66 3.10 6.69 20.08
N LEU A 67 3.09 5.89 21.14
CA LEU A 67 3.12 4.43 21.04
C LEU A 67 1.89 3.90 20.28
N LEU A 68 0.70 4.43 20.58
CA LEU A 68 -0.53 4.09 19.85
C LEU A 68 -0.46 4.52 18.38
N MET A 69 0.10 5.69 18.08
CA MET A 69 0.26 6.17 16.71
C MET A 69 1.21 5.26 15.91
N LEU A 70 2.33 4.85 16.50
CA LEU A 70 3.29 3.93 15.85
C LEU A 70 2.71 2.53 15.61
N THR A 71 1.89 2.03 16.55
CA THR A 71 1.22 0.74 16.37
C THR A 71 0.19 0.79 15.23
N VAL A 72 -0.61 1.85 15.14
CA VAL A 72 -1.54 2.04 14.02
C VAL A 72 -0.78 2.17 12.69
N LEU A 73 0.31 2.94 12.66
CA LEU A 73 1.12 3.14 11.46
C LEU A 73 1.77 1.83 10.95
N SER A 74 2.19 0.96 11.87
CA SER A 74 2.74 -0.36 11.53
C SER A 74 1.71 -1.29 10.89
N LEU A 75 0.45 -1.23 11.34
CA LEU A 75 -0.65 -2.06 10.81
C LEU A 75 -1.23 -1.51 9.50
N ALA A 76 -1.22 -0.19 9.32
CA ALA A 76 -1.77 0.52 8.16
C ALA A 76 -1.41 -0.10 6.79
N PRO A 77 -0.15 -0.42 6.45
CA PRO A 77 0.19 -0.97 5.13
C PRO A 77 -0.44 -2.34 4.88
N SER A 78 -0.54 -3.19 5.90
CA SER A 78 -1.14 -4.52 5.77
C SER A 78 -2.65 -4.45 5.55
N ILE A 79 -3.33 -3.57 6.29
CA ILE A 79 -4.77 -3.32 6.15
C ILE A 79 -5.08 -2.75 4.76
N LEU A 80 -4.30 -1.77 4.29
CA LEU A 80 -4.45 -1.21 2.95
C LEU A 80 -4.38 -2.28 1.87
N ILE A 81 -3.40 -3.17 1.96
CA ILE A 81 -3.26 -4.28 1.02
C ILE A 81 -4.51 -5.19 1.05
N MET A 82 -5.02 -5.53 2.24
CA MET A 82 -6.20 -6.39 2.39
C MET A 82 -7.51 -5.75 1.92
N MET A 83 -7.63 -4.43 1.98
CA MET A 83 -8.81 -3.70 1.49
C MET A 83 -8.83 -3.55 -0.05
N THR A 84 -7.79 -4.04 -0.74
CA THR A 84 -7.65 -3.91 -2.20
C THR A 84 -7.74 -5.24 -2.94
N SER A 85 -7.60 -5.22 -4.26
CA SER A 85 -7.54 -6.42 -5.10
C SER A 85 -6.26 -7.24 -4.95
N PHE A 86 -5.24 -6.73 -4.23
CA PHE A 86 -3.92 -7.36 -4.13
C PHE A 86 -3.99 -8.82 -3.71
N THR A 87 -4.71 -9.13 -2.62
CA THR A 87 -4.79 -10.49 -2.06
C THR A 87 -5.30 -11.52 -3.06
N ARG A 88 -6.27 -11.15 -3.91
CA ARG A 88 -6.78 -12.06 -4.95
C ARG A 88 -5.73 -12.30 -6.03
N ILE A 89 -5.05 -11.26 -6.47
CA ILE A 89 -4.07 -11.32 -7.56
C ILE A 89 -2.87 -12.17 -7.14
N ILE A 90 -2.29 -11.91 -5.96
CA ILE A 90 -1.12 -12.65 -5.48
C ILE A 90 -1.42 -14.15 -5.27
N VAL A 91 -2.62 -14.49 -4.78
CA VAL A 91 -3.03 -15.89 -4.59
C VAL A 91 -3.19 -16.60 -5.93
N VAL A 92 -3.84 -15.96 -6.91
CA VAL A 92 -3.99 -16.54 -8.26
C VAL A 92 -2.63 -16.75 -8.92
N LEU A 93 -1.73 -15.75 -8.85
CA LEU A 93 -0.36 -15.89 -9.36
C LEU A 93 0.43 -16.98 -8.62
N SER A 94 0.22 -17.13 -7.31
CA SER A 94 0.85 -18.19 -6.50
C SER A 94 0.40 -19.59 -6.92
N PHE A 95 -0.88 -19.77 -7.19
CA PHE A 95 -1.38 -21.03 -7.74
C PHE A 95 -0.88 -21.28 -9.16
N LEU A 96 -0.79 -20.23 -10.00
CA LEU A 96 -0.21 -20.36 -11.34
C LEU A 96 1.24 -20.82 -11.28
N ARG A 97 2.05 -20.24 -10.38
CA ARG A 97 3.44 -20.68 -10.16
C ARG A 97 3.51 -22.15 -9.79
N GLN A 98 2.67 -22.59 -8.85
CA GLN A 98 2.66 -24.00 -8.44
C GLN A 98 2.23 -24.92 -9.60
N ALA A 99 1.29 -24.47 -10.42
CA ALA A 99 0.80 -25.23 -11.57
C ALA A 99 1.82 -25.38 -12.70
N MET A 100 2.80 -24.47 -12.81
CA MET A 100 3.86 -24.57 -13.81
C MET A 100 4.88 -25.70 -13.53
N GLY A 101 4.85 -26.30 -12.33
CA GLY A 101 5.70 -27.45 -11.99
C GLY A 101 7.20 -27.16 -11.89
N THR A 102 7.62 -25.92 -12.17
CA THR A 102 9.00 -25.45 -12.09
C THR A 102 9.28 -24.88 -10.71
N ALA A 103 10.33 -25.38 -10.03
CA ALA A 103 10.79 -24.78 -8.79
C ALA A 103 11.37 -23.39 -9.09
N GLN A 104 10.95 -22.37 -8.32
CA GLN A 104 11.59 -21.05 -8.21
C GLN A 104 11.37 -20.01 -9.33
N VAL A 105 10.78 -20.35 -10.48
CA VAL A 105 10.34 -19.34 -11.46
C VAL A 105 8.82 -19.17 -11.42
N PRO A 106 8.28 -17.96 -11.18
CA PRO A 106 8.94 -16.66 -10.90
C PRO A 106 9.31 -16.44 -9.40
N PRO A 107 10.32 -15.60 -9.08
CA PRO A 107 10.67 -15.24 -7.70
C PRO A 107 9.53 -14.53 -6.95
N ASN A 108 9.46 -14.72 -5.62
CA ASN A 108 8.43 -14.07 -4.77
C ASN A 108 8.38 -12.55 -4.94
N GLN A 109 9.54 -11.90 -5.06
CA GLN A 109 9.63 -10.44 -5.25
C GLN A 109 8.97 -9.99 -6.55
N VAL A 110 9.14 -10.76 -7.64
CA VAL A 110 8.51 -10.45 -8.94
C VAL A 110 7.00 -10.61 -8.85
N MET A 111 6.51 -11.63 -8.16
CA MET A 111 5.08 -11.83 -7.95
C MET A 111 4.43 -10.69 -7.14
N ILE A 112 5.12 -10.22 -6.09
CA ILE A 112 4.67 -9.08 -5.28
C ILE A 112 4.69 -7.80 -6.13
N GLY A 113 5.76 -7.56 -6.90
CA GLY A 113 5.84 -6.39 -7.79
C GLY A 113 4.74 -6.36 -8.85
N LEU A 114 4.51 -7.50 -9.53
CA LEU A 114 3.44 -7.65 -10.51
C LEU A 114 2.06 -7.44 -9.86
N SER A 115 1.81 -8.04 -8.70
CA SER A 115 0.52 -7.91 -8.02
C SER A 115 0.26 -6.48 -7.55
N LEU A 116 1.26 -5.74 -7.07
CA LEU A 116 1.12 -4.31 -6.75
C LEU A 116 0.82 -3.48 -7.99
N PHE A 117 1.54 -3.68 -9.09
CA PHE A 117 1.30 -2.95 -10.33
C PHE A 117 -0.11 -3.19 -10.89
N LEU A 118 -0.54 -4.45 -10.94
CA LEU A 118 -1.91 -4.79 -11.35
C LEU A 118 -2.96 -4.23 -10.38
N THR A 119 -2.64 -4.17 -9.08
CA THR A 119 -3.55 -3.57 -8.09
C THR A 119 -3.75 -2.09 -8.35
N PHE A 120 -2.69 -1.32 -8.59
CA PHE A 120 -2.81 0.09 -8.93
C PHE A 120 -3.60 0.31 -10.22
N PHE A 121 -3.37 -0.54 -11.23
CA PHE A 121 -4.13 -0.49 -12.48
C PHE A 121 -5.63 -0.73 -12.27
N ILE A 122 -6.00 -1.75 -11.49
CA ILE A 122 -7.41 -2.08 -11.20
C ILE A 122 -8.07 -1.04 -10.29
N MET A 123 -7.30 -0.43 -9.38
CA MET A 123 -7.79 0.56 -8.41
C MET A 123 -7.82 2.00 -8.92
N ALA A 124 -7.30 2.28 -10.12
CA ALA A 124 -7.35 3.59 -10.74
C ALA A 124 -8.70 4.35 -10.61
N PRO A 125 -9.88 3.75 -10.87
CA PRO A 125 -11.16 4.47 -10.72
C PRO A 125 -11.52 4.80 -9.26
N VAL A 126 -11.08 3.97 -8.30
CA VAL A 126 -11.30 4.23 -6.87
C VAL A 126 -10.44 5.40 -6.41
N TYR A 127 -9.15 5.42 -6.80
CA TYR A 127 -8.26 6.53 -6.49
C TYR A 127 -8.73 7.84 -7.12
N LYS A 128 -9.19 7.81 -8.38
CA LYS A 128 -9.77 8.98 -9.04
C LYS A 128 -10.96 9.54 -8.26
N THR A 129 -11.89 8.67 -7.86
CA THR A 129 -13.07 9.09 -7.10
C THR A 129 -12.65 9.68 -5.74
N MET A 130 -11.72 9.05 -5.03
CA MET A 130 -11.21 9.56 -3.75
C MET A 130 -10.55 10.94 -3.91
N ASP A 131 -9.80 11.14 -4.98
CA ASP A 131 -9.12 12.40 -5.25
C ASP A 131 -10.12 13.55 -5.49
N ASP A 132 -11.11 13.29 -6.34
CA ASP A 132 -12.18 14.23 -6.68
C ASP A 132 -13.07 14.56 -5.46
N THR A 133 -13.38 13.57 -4.61
CA THR A 133 -14.35 13.77 -3.51
C THR A 133 -13.73 14.23 -2.19
N ALA A 134 -12.47 13.88 -1.91
CA ALA A 134 -11.88 14.06 -0.59
C ALA A 134 -10.51 14.75 -0.62
N ILE A 135 -9.56 14.28 -1.44
CA ILE A 135 -8.17 14.76 -1.38
C ILE A 135 -8.07 16.20 -1.89
N THR A 136 -8.53 16.47 -3.12
CA THR A 136 -8.48 17.82 -3.71
C THR A 136 -9.27 18.85 -2.87
N PRO A 137 -10.53 18.58 -2.47
CA PRO A 137 -11.29 19.51 -1.61
C PRO A 137 -10.65 19.76 -0.24
N TYR A 138 -9.98 18.76 0.34
CA TYR A 138 -9.27 18.90 1.61
C TYR A 138 -8.01 19.78 1.46
N LEU A 139 -7.23 19.58 0.40
CA LEU A 139 -6.06 20.41 0.10
C LEU A 139 -6.43 21.86 -0.20
N GLU A 140 -7.59 22.08 -0.83
CA GLU A 140 -8.17 23.42 -1.06
C GLU A 140 -8.83 24.02 0.19
N LYS A 141 -8.76 23.35 1.35
CA LYS A 141 -9.39 23.75 2.63
C LYS A 141 -10.90 23.98 2.55
N ARG A 142 -11.57 23.32 1.60
CA ARG A 142 -13.04 23.38 1.45
C ARG A 142 -13.78 22.34 2.31
N MET A 143 -13.05 21.46 2.99
CA MET A 143 -13.62 20.37 3.80
C MET A 143 -12.83 20.17 5.10
N ALA A 144 -13.54 19.86 6.19
CA ALA A 144 -12.93 19.50 7.47
C ALA A 144 -12.27 18.10 7.39
N PRO A 145 -11.19 17.83 8.16
CA PRO A 145 -10.50 16.54 8.15
C PRO A 145 -11.42 15.33 8.38
N ASP A 146 -12.37 15.45 9.32
CA ASP A 146 -13.28 14.36 9.69
C ASP A 146 -14.25 14.00 8.55
N VAL A 147 -14.71 15.02 7.82
CA VAL A 147 -15.60 14.85 6.67
C VAL A 147 -14.81 14.28 5.49
N ALA A 148 -13.59 14.76 5.26
CA ALA A 148 -12.71 14.25 4.21
C ALA A 148 -12.41 12.76 4.38
N LEU A 149 -12.16 12.32 5.62
CA LEU A 149 -11.95 10.91 5.93
C LEU A 149 -13.22 10.08 5.62
N THR A 150 -14.39 10.59 6.00
CA THR A 150 -15.67 9.91 5.76
C THR A 150 -15.99 9.78 4.27
N GLU A 151 -15.78 10.85 3.49
CA GLU A 151 -15.98 10.83 2.03
C GLU A 151 -14.96 9.91 1.33
N ALA A 152 -13.69 9.93 1.76
CA ALA A 152 -12.63 9.07 1.21
C ALA A 152 -12.92 7.56 1.42
N MET A 153 -13.61 7.19 2.49
CA MET A 153 -13.97 5.79 2.76
C MET A 153 -15.10 5.26 1.86
N LYS A 154 -16.00 6.11 1.36
CA LYS A 154 -17.14 5.71 0.52
C LYS A 154 -16.74 4.95 -0.75
N PRO A 155 -15.82 5.43 -1.60
CA PRO A 155 -15.43 4.71 -2.82
C PRO A 155 -14.75 3.37 -2.53
N VAL A 156 -13.97 3.27 -1.45
CA VAL A 156 -13.36 1.99 -1.00
C VAL A 156 -14.44 1.01 -0.55
N ARG A 157 -15.41 1.45 0.25
CA ARG A 157 -16.55 0.63 0.67
C ARG A 157 -17.40 0.18 -0.52
N SER A 158 -17.68 1.09 -1.44
CA SER A 158 -18.44 0.80 -2.67
C SER A 158 -17.70 -0.21 -3.55
N PHE A 159 -16.37 -0.08 -3.66
CA PHE A 159 -15.55 -1.12 -4.28
C PHE A 159 -15.80 -2.46 -3.60
N MET A 160 -15.49 -2.60 -2.31
CA MET A 160 -15.60 -3.87 -1.57
C MET A 160 -16.98 -4.52 -1.68
N MET A 161 -18.06 -3.74 -1.54
CA MET A 161 -19.44 -4.24 -1.64
C MET A 161 -19.74 -4.91 -2.99
N ARG A 162 -19.10 -4.45 -4.07
CA ARG A 162 -19.24 -5.09 -5.40
C ARG A 162 -18.56 -6.45 -5.48
N GLN A 163 -17.58 -6.76 -4.63
CA GLN A 163 -16.91 -8.08 -4.63
C GLN A 163 -17.34 -9.01 -3.50
N VAL A 164 -18.10 -8.52 -2.51
CA VAL A 164 -18.66 -9.34 -1.44
C VAL A 164 -19.91 -10.07 -1.94
N ARG A 165 -19.98 -11.38 -1.69
CA ARG A 165 -21.16 -12.18 -2.03
C ARG A 165 -22.27 -11.90 -1.03
N LYS A 166 -23.50 -11.65 -1.53
CA LYS A 166 -24.69 -11.39 -0.70
C LYS A 166 -24.93 -12.46 0.38
N LYS A 167 -24.69 -13.73 0.03
CA LYS A 167 -24.79 -14.86 0.98
C LYS A 167 -23.78 -14.79 2.13
N ASP A 168 -22.54 -14.41 1.83
CA ASP A 168 -21.47 -14.35 2.82
C ASP A 168 -21.71 -13.14 3.74
N LEU A 169 -22.14 -12.01 3.17
CA LEU A 169 -22.56 -10.83 3.95
C LEU A 169 -23.72 -11.15 4.90
N ALA A 170 -24.77 -11.81 4.41
CA ALA A 170 -25.91 -12.21 5.23
C ALA A 170 -25.51 -13.14 6.39
N LEU A 171 -24.58 -14.07 6.13
CA LEU A 171 -24.03 -14.94 7.17
C LEU A 171 -23.31 -14.13 8.26
N PHE A 172 -22.43 -13.20 7.89
CA PHE A 172 -21.73 -12.35 8.86
C PHE A 172 -22.67 -11.45 9.65
N MET A 173 -23.70 -10.89 9.00
CA MET A 173 -24.73 -10.10 9.69
C MET A 173 -25.51 -10.93 10.71
N LYS A 174 -25.87 -12.17 10.35
CA LYS A 174 -26.55 -13.10 11.24
C LYS A 174 -25.68 -13.47 12.45
N ILE A 175 -24.39 -13.75 12.23
CA ILE A 175 -23.44 -14.08 13.30
C ILE A 175 -23.21 -12.86 14.21
N GLY A 176 -23.15 -11.66 13.64
CA GLY A 176 -22.95 -10.41 14.36
C GLY A 176 -24.21 -9.86 15.06
N HIS A 177 -25.36 -10.53 14.96
CA HIS A 177 -26.65 -10.04 15.46
C HIS A 177 -27.01 -8.62 14.97
N LEU A 178 -26.58 -8.27 13.75
CA LEU A 178 -26.85 -6.95 13.16
C LEU A 178 -28.17 -6.97 12.37
N PRO A 179 -28.96 -5.88 12.40
CA PRO A 179 -30.21 -5.79 11.62
C PRO A 179 -29.91 -5.91 10.12
N ALA A 180 -30.70 -6.73 9.42
CA ALA A 180 -30.49 -7.19 8.03
C ALA A 180 -30.51 -6.09 6.93
N THR A 181 -30.53 -4.81 7.30
CA THR A 181 -30.57 -3.67 6.37
C THR A 181 -29.18 -3.07 6.17
N VAL A 182 -28.38 -3.70 5.30
CA VAL A 182 -27.28 -2.98 4.65
C VAL A 182 -27.88 -2.31 3.42
N LYS A 183 -28.16 -1.00 3.51
CA LYS A 183 -28.39 -0.19 2.32
C LYS A 183 -27.18 -0.34 1.39
N SER A 184 -27.44 -0.75 0.16
CA SER A 184 -26.45 -0.64 -0.91
C SER A 184 -26.09 0.84 -1.04
N PRO A 185 -24.85 1.23 -1.40
CA PRO A 185 -24.52 2.63 -1.72
C PRO A 185 -25.36 3.28 -2.84
N ASP A 186 -26.35 2.56 -3.39
CA ASP A 186 -27.33 3.01 -4.39
C ASP A 186 -28.76 3.22 -3.79
N ASP A 187 -28.92 3.21 -2.45
CA ASP A 187 -30.14 3.56 -1.67
C ASP A 187 -29.91 4.63 -0.59
#